data_AF-A0A2E6HG47-F1
#
_entry.id   AF-A0A2E6HG47-F1
#
_cell.length_a   1.000
_cell.length_b   1.000
_cell.length_c   1.000
_cell.angle_alpha   90.00
_cell.angle_beta   90.00
_cell.angle_gamma   90.00
#
_symmetry.space_group_name_H-M   'P 1'
#
loop_
_entity.id
_entity.type
_entity.pdbx_description
1 polymer ?
#
loop_
_entity_poly.entity_id
_entity_poly.type
_entity_poly.pdbx_seq_one_letter_code
_entity_poly.pdbx_strand_id
1 'polypeptide(L)'
;MSKESLELKIVNFKEDNTVMKRILLFLVAALWVTVTDSFAQSPPAVNGHDKFIKGLREIEGHEQQNGLAGKSISKPRTLSPVVSRFKGWFIDITEKAKLGKLDGIDVIEGISLASESRDTSAWQFVETEKGYIVRAAKGRYKGWVIVCDDSAKPRPEGPKLTVVPALRLAKSATTNSYWKLTLASQGLVLEATSGKYKGWFWDFGGGDPSHKESGREVAANVLLAERVVAGSYFAVKAVE
;
A
#
# COMPACT_ATOMS: atom_id res chain seq x y z
N MET A 1 -27.44 62.61 -11.31
CA MET A 1 -27.98 63.39 -10.16
C MET A 1 -28.85 62.43 -9.36
N SER A 2 -28.69 62.17 -8.08
CA SER A 2 -27.89 62.78 -7.00
C SER A 2 -27.29 61.68 -6.12
N LYS A 3 -26.17 62.02 -5.48
CA LYS A 3 -25.60 61.31 -4.33
C LYS A 3 -26.46 61.63 -3.11
N GLU A 4 -26.87 60.64 -2.34
CA GLU A 4 -27.20 60.81 -0.93
C GLU A 4 -26.40 59.84 -0.09
N SER A 5 -25.67 60.43 0.85
CA SER A 5 -24.77 59.82 1.80
C SER A 5 -25.54 59.21 2.96
N LEU A 6 -25.22 57.97 3.33
CA LEU A 6 -25.49 57.47 4.68
C LEU A 6 -24.16 57.41 5.43
N GLU A 7 -24.07 58.27 6.43
CA GLU A 7 -22.95 58.39 7.36
C GLU A 7 -22.71 57.07 8.10
N LEU A 8 -21.47 56.59 8.03
CA LEU A 8 -20.99 55.52 8.90
C LEU A 8 -20.69 56.15 10.26
N LYS A 9 -21.54 55.92 11.26
CA LYS A 9 -21.20 56.20 12.66
C LYS A 9 -20.06 55.29 13.07
N ILE A 10 -18.84 55.84 13.13
CA ILE A 10 -17.69 55.20 13.75
C ILE A 10 -18.00 55.11 15.25
N VAL A 11 -18.42 53.94 15.70
CA VAL A 11 -18.42 53.59 17.12
C VAL A 11 -16.96 53.44 17.53
N ASN A 12 -16.48 54.39 18.33
CA ASN A 12 -15.17 54.31 18.99
C ASN A 12 -15.15 53.09 19.91
N PHE A 13 -14.65 51.96 19.41
CA PHE A 13 -14.30 50.82 20.25
C PHE A 13 -13.00 51.16 20.98
N LYS A 14 -13.13 51.50 22.27
CA LYS A 14 -11.99 51.62 23.17
C LYS A 14 -11.35 50.24 23.27
N GLU A 15 -10.15 50.13 22.72
CA GLU A 15 -9.32 48.93 22.64
C GLU A 15 -9.07 48.36 24.04
N ASP A 16 -9.83 47.35 24.43
CA ASP A 16 -9.54 46.54 25.60
C ASP A 16 -8.60 45.40 25.16
N ASN A 17 -7.31 45.72 25.11
CA ASN A 17 -6.18 44.86 24.68
C ASN A 17 -6.16 43.48 25.36
N THR A 18 -6.91 43.34 26.45
CA THR A 18 -7.07 42.13 27.25
C THR A 18 -7.98 41.09 26.59
N VAL A 19 -9.02 41.54 25.87
CA VAL A 19 -10.00 40.65 25.21
C VAL A 19 -9.42 40.07 23.93
N MET A 20 -8.72 40.88 23.14
CA MET A 20 -8.08 40.43 21.89
C MET A 20 -6.94 39.44 22.16
N LYS A 21 -6.15 39.64 23.24
CA LYS A 21 -5.14 38.66 23.70
C LYS A 21 -5.76 37.35 24.16
N ARG A 22 -6.91 37.37 24.85
CA ARG A 22 -7.61 36.15 25.28
C ARG A 22 -8.18 35.37 24.10
N ILE A 23 -8.78 36.05 23.12
CA ILE A 23 -9.31 35.41 21.91
C ILE A 23 -8.17 34.81 21.06
N LEU A 24 -7.03 35.49 20.95
CA LEU A 24 -5.86 34.95 20.25
C LEU A 24 -5.26 33.74 20.98
N LEU A 25 -5.23 33.74 22.32
CA LEU A 25 -4.83 32.59 23.12
C LEU A 25 -5.76 31.38 22.96
N PHE A 26 -7.08 31.61 22.83
CA PHE A 26 -8.04 30.54 22.53
C PHE A 26 -7.88 29.96 21.12
N LEU A 27 -7.54 30.79 20.13
CA LEU A 27 -7.27 30.34 18.75
C LEU A 27 -5.95 29.56 18.62
N VAL A 28 -4.91 29.91 19.39
CA VAL A 28 -3.65 29.16 19.43
C VAL A 28 -3.80 27.85 20.21
N ALA A 29 -4.61 27.82 21.27
CA ALA A 29 -4.92 26.60 22.02
C ALA A 29 -5.81 25.62 21.23
N ALA A 30 -6.67 26.10 20.32
CA ALA A 30 -7.47 25.26 19.44
C ALA A 30 -6.66 24.60 18.31
N LEU A 31 -5.46 25.11 17.99
CA LEU A 31 -4.56 24.49 17.01
C LEU A 31 -3.72 23.33 17.58
N TRP A 32 -3.89 23.02 18.87
CA TRP A 32 -3.25 21.89 19.54
C TRP A 32 -4.23 20.72 19.74
N VAL A 33 -5.26 20.60 18.88
CA VAL A 33 -5.81 19.28 18.62
C VAL A 33 -4.73 18.55 17.84
N THR A 34 -3.91 17.83 18.60
CA THR A 34 -3.02 16.79 18.12
C THR A 34 -3.75 16.03 17.02
N VAL A 35 -3.35 16.24 15.77
CA VAL A 35 -3.40 15.17 14.79
C VAL A 35 -2.47 14.13 15.37
N THR A 36 -2.99 13.29 16.27
CA THR A 36 -2.45 11.96 16.41
C THR A 36 -2.67 11.38 15.03
N ASP A 37 -1.63 11.46 14.18
CA ASP A 37 -1.48 10.54 13.08
C ASP A 37 -1.57 9.17 13.73
N SER A 38 -2.79 8.63 13.80
CA SER A 38 -3.02 7.23 14.08
C SER A 38 -2.53 6.53 12.81
N PHE A 39 -1.21 6.50 12.64
CA PHE A 39 -0.56 5.54 11.77
C PHE A 39 -1.14 4.20 12.19
N ALA A 40 -1.91 3.60 11.30
CA ALA A 40 -2.55 2.34 11.57
C ALA A 40 -1.47 1.35 11.98
N GLN A 41 -1.53 0.92 13.24
CA GLN A 41 -0.55 0.02 13.77
C GLN A 41 -0.70 -1.32 13.06
N SER A 42 0.43 -1.84 12.58
CA SER A 42 0.54 -3.24 12.16
C SER A 42 -0.08 -4.14 13.24
N PRO A 43 -0.85 -5.18 12.86
CA PRO A 43 -1.40 -6.13 13.82
C PRO A 43 -0.28 -6.81 14.60
N PRO A 44 -0.55 -7.30 15.82
CA PRO A 44 0.45 -8.01 16.59
C PRO A 44 0.89 -9.28 15.85
N ALA A 45 2.19 -9.53 15.86
CA ALA A 45 2.76 -10.76 15.33
C ALA A 45 2.34 -11.95 16.20
N VAL A 46 2.10 -13.10 15.57
CA VAL A 46 1.80 -14.34 16.29
C VAL A 46 3.05 -15.12 16.68
N ASN A 47 2.89 -16.03 17.65
CA ASN A 47 3.87 -17.07 17.94
C ASN A 47 4.17 -17.85 16.65
N GLY A 48 5.42 -17.79 16.18
CA GLY A 48 5.86 -18.37 14.91
C GLY A 48 6.23 -17.35 13.83
N HIS A 49 6.02 -16.06 14.06
CA HIS A 49 6.45 -14.99 13.14
C HIS A 49 7.94 -15.11 12.76
N ASP A 50 8.85 -15.19 13.73
CA ASP A 50 10.29 -15.28 13.45
C ASP A 50 10.66 -16.54 12.67
N LYS A 51 10.01 -17.66 12.96
CA LYS A 51 10.19 -18.92 12.23
C LYS A 51 9.71 -18.77 10.78
N PHE A 52 8.58 -18.11 10.57
CA PHE A 52 8.08 -17.80 9.23
C PHE A 52 9.06 -16.92 8.45
N ILE A 53 9.52 -15.82 9.05
CA ILE A 53 10.49 -14.91 8.44
C ILE A 53 11.79 -15.64 8.09
N LYS A 54 12.32 -16.46 9.01
CA LYS A 54 13.48 -17.31 8.75
C LYS A 54 13.24 -18.29 7.60
N GLY A 55 12.03 -18.84 7.49
CA GLY A 55 11.62 -19.73 6.41
C GLY A 55 11.54 -19.08 5.02
N LEU A 56 11.61 -17.74 4.93
CA LEU A 56 11.75 -17.03 3.66
C LEU A 56 13.21 -16.88 3.22
N ARG A 57 14.19 -17.19 4.07
CA ARG A 57 15.64 -17.05 3.79
C ARG A 57 16.23 -18.36 3.24
N GLU A 58 15.67 -18.87 2.15
CA GLU A 58 16.04 -20.20 1.62
C GLU A 58 17.26 -20.19 0.70
N ILE A 59 17.55 -19.04 0.07
CA ILE A 59 18.68 -18.89 -0.84
C ILE A 59 19.51 -17.68 -0.42
N GLU A 60 20.75 -17.93 -0.01
CA GLU A 60 21.70 -16.91 0.48
C GLU A 60 22.62 -16.41 -0.62
N GLY A 61 23.16 -15.19 -0.47
CA GLY A 61 24.30 -14.72 -1.27
C GLY A 61 24.02 -14.44 -2.75
N HIS A 62 22.79 -14.06 -3.11
CA HIS A 62 22.47 -13.77 -4.51
C HIS A 62 23.18 -12.51 -5.03
N GLU A 63 23.90 -12.68 -6.14
CA GLU A 63 24.47 -11.60 -6.95
C GLU A 63 23.41 -10.55 -7.33
N GLN A 64 23.84 -9.29 -7.39
CA GLN A 64 23.05 -8.12 -7.76
C GLN A 64 22.37 -8.29 -9.13
N GLN A 65 21.18 -8.89 -9.18
CA GLN A 65 20.30 -8.75 -10.33
C GLN A 65 19.44 -7.50 -10.15
N ASN A 66 19.55 -6.58 -11.11
CA ASN A 66 18.78 -5.32 -11.17
C ASN A 66 19.03 -4.36 -9.98
N GLY A 67 20.27 -4.24 -9.50
CA GLY A 67 20.66 -3.26 -8.46
C GLY A 67 20.22 -3.61 -7.04
N LEU A 68 19.79 -4.84 -6.79
CA LEU A 68 19.32 -5.31 -5.51
C LEU A 68 20.41 -6.07 -4.73
N ALA A 69 20.96 -5.44 -3.70
CA ALA A 69 21.76 -6.12 -2.69
C ALA A 69 20.82 -6.86 -1.71
N GLY A 70 20.33 -8.04 -2.13
CA GLY A 70 19.49 -8.90 -1.30
C GLY A 70 20.34 -9.74 -0.35
N LYS A 71 19.98 -9.79 0.93
CA LYS A 71 20.62 -10.67 1.93
C LYS A 71 20.24 -12.13 1.71
N SER A 72 18.97 -12.37 1.40
CA SER A 72 18.41 -13.69 1.17
C SER A 72 17.17 -13.60 0.28
N ILE A 73 16.81 -14.72 -0.36
CA ILE A 73 15.64 -14.83 -1.23
C ILE A 73 14.86 -16.10 -0.89
N SER A 74 13.53 -16.01 -0.92
CA SER A 74 12.66 -17.18 -0.81
C SER A 74 12.60 -17.96 -2.12
N LYS A 75 12.37 -19.27 -2.03
CA LYS A 75 11.83 -20.01 -3.17
C LYS A 75 10.48 -19.40 -3.61
N PRO A 76 10.04 -19.63 -4.85
CA PRO A 76 8.75 -19.12 -5.33
C PRO A 76 7.59 -19.48 -4.40
N ARG A 77 6.69 -18.52 -4.20
CA ARG A 77 5.50 -18.60 -3.36
C ARG A 77 4.27 -18.10 -4.11
N THR A 78 3.11 -18.65 -3.80
CA THR A 78 1.82 -18.02 -4.11
C THR A 78 1.36 -17.18 -2.93
N LEU A 79 0.59 -16.13 -3.22
CA LEU A 79 -0.03 -15.25 -2.24
C LEU A 79 -1.54 -15.25 -2.47
N SER A 80 -2.31 -15.65 -1.46
CA SER A 80 -3.77 -15.79 -1.58
C SER A 80 -4.49 -15.05 -0.47
N PRO A 81 -5.46 -14.16 -0.77
CA PRO A 81 -6.29 -13.56 0.28
C PRO A 81 -7.00 -14.63 1.12
N VAL A 82 -7.15 -14.38 2.42
CA VAL A 82 -7.72 -15.37 3.36
C VAL A 82 -9.07 -14.98 3.98
N VAL A 83 -9.38 -13.68 4.08
CA VAL A 83 -10.60 -13.16 4.72
C VAL A 83 -11.51 -12.40 3.73
N SER A 84 -11.03 -12.07 2.53
CA SER A 84 -11.81 -11.31 1.55
C SER A 84 -12.73 -12.18 0.70
N ARG A 85 -13.58 -11.54 -0.10
CA ARG A 85 -14.44 -12.21 -1.10
C ARG A 85 -13.67 -13.03 -2.14
N PHE A 86 -12.37 -12.74 -2.30
CA PHE A 86 -11.46 -13.46 -3.19
C PHE A 86 -10.64 -14.52 -2.44
N LYS A 87 -11.17 -15.05 -1.33
CA LYS A 87 -10.52 -16.13 -0.60
C LYS A 87 -10.20 -17.30 -1.54
N GLY A 88 -8.95 -17.74 -1.51
CA GLY A 88 -8.46 -18.84 -2.35
C GLY A 88 -8.02 -18.43 -3.77
N TRP A 89 -8.20 -17.17 -4.15
CA TRP A 89 -7.61 -16.61 -5.37
C TRP A 89 -6.14 -16.28 -5.13
N PHE A 90 -5.43 -15.88 -6.19
CA PHE A 90 -4.00 -15.64 -6.16
C PHE A 90 -3.69 -14.22 -6.61
N ILE A 91 -2.81 -13.52 -5.90
CA ILE A 91 -2.17 -12.30 -6.41
C ILE A 91 -1.42 -12.68 -7.67
N ASP A 92 -1.70 -11.96 -8.75
CA ASP A 92 -1.34 -12.35 -10.11
C ASP A 92 -1.01 -11.12 -10.96
N ILE A 93 -0.63 -11.36 -12.22
CA ILE A 93 -0.40 -10.30 -13.20
C ILE A 93 -1.31 -10.54 -14.40
N THR A 94 -2.22 -9.60 -14.68
CA THR A 94 -3.13 -9.66 -15.84
C THR A 94 -2.37 -9.55 -17.16
N GLU A 95 -2.87 -10.26 -18.18
CA GLU A 95 -2.41 -10.18 -19.56
C GLU A 95 -2.73 -8.83 -20.20
N LYS A 96 -3.72 -8.11 -19.67
CA LYS A 96 -4.11 -6.75 -20.11
C LYS A 96 -3.32 -5.64 -19.39
N ALA A 97 -2.21 -5.99 -18.76
CA ALA A 97 -1.34 -5.05 -18.08
C ALA A 97 -0.96 -3.87 -18.99
N LYS A 98 -1.16 -2.64 -18.50
CA LYS A 98 -0.85 -1.42 -19.25
C LYS A 98 0.57 -0.98 -18.94
N LEU A 99 1.35 -0.68 -19.97
CA LEU A 99 2.69 -0.10 -19.82
C LEU A 99 2.60 1.34 -19.29
N GLY A 100 3.55 1.70 -18.44
CA GLY A 100 3.71 3.05 -17.92
C GLY A 100 5.15 3.34 -17.52
N LYS A 101 5.33 4.50 -16.88
CA LYS A 101 6.61 4.96 -16.34
C LYS A 101 6.40 5.46 -14.92
N LEU A 102 7.31 5.11 -14.01
CA LEU A 102 7.42 5.67 -12.67
C LEU A 102 8.86 6.12 -12.49
N ASP A 103 9.09 7.43 -12.37
CA ASP A 103 10.45 8.01 -12.23
C ASP A 103 11.46 7.49 -13.28
N GLY A 104 11.01 7.38 -14.53
CA GLY A 104 11.81 6.88 -15.65
C GLY A 104 11.91 5.35 -15.77
N ILE A 105 11.51 4.61 -14.72
CA ILE A 105 11.51 3.14 -14.69
C ILE A 105 10.27 2.60 -15.40
N ASP A 106 10.46 1.56 -16.22
CA ASP A 106 9.34 0.84 -16.85
C ASP A 106 8.48 0.19 -15.76
N VAL A 107 7.18 0.49 -15.77
CA VAL A 107 6.21 -0.16 -14.90
C VAL A 107 5.03 -0.69 -15.70
N ILE A 108 4.28 -1.61 -15.08
CA ILE A 108 2.95 -1.96 -15.54
C ILE A 108 1.89 -1.73 -14.47
N GLU A 109 0.73 -1.28 -14.93
CA GLU A 109 -0.54 -1.38 -14.22
C GLU A 109 -1.13 -2.75 -14.54
N GLY A 110 -0.75 -3.77 -13.77
CA GLY A 110 -1.13 -5.14 -14.10
C GLY A 110 -1.21 -6.09 -12.93
N ILE A 111 -1.00 -5.64 -11.69
CA ILE A 111 -1.23 -6.51 -10.54
C ILE A 111 -2.73 -6.75 -10.42
N SER A 112 -3.13 -8.00 -10.24
CA SER A 112 -4.52 -8.43 -10.19
C SER A 112 -4.69 -9.57 -9.17
N LEU A 113 -5.92 -10.08 -9.08
CA LEU A 113 -6.25 -11.38 -8.51
C LEU A 113 -6.72 -12.30 -9.62
N ALA A 114 -6.38 -13.59 -9.53
CA ALA A 114 -6.89 -14.61 -10.43
C ALA A 114 -7.44 -15.82 -9.65
N SER A 115 -8.52 -16.43 -10.15
CA SER A 115 -9.14 -17.61 -9.53
C SER A 115 -8.27 -18.86 -9.57
N GLU A 116 -7.28 -18.89 -10.47
CA GLU A 116 -6.35 -20.00 -10.67
C GLU A 116 -4.91 -19.49 -10.75
N SER A 117 -4.02 -20.20 -10.05
CA SER A 117 -2.60 -19.90 -10.02
C SER A 117 -1.93 -20.27 -11.34
N ARG A 118 -1.06 -19.40 -11.82
CA ARG A 118 -0.15 -19.65 -12.95
C ARG A 118 1.25 -19.15 -12.61
N ASP A 119 2.16 -19.22 -13.56
CA ASP A 119 3.50 -18.64 -13.44
C ASP A 119 3.47 -17.14 -13.08
N THR A 120 2.48 -16.40 -13.55
CA THR A 120 2.26 -14.98 -13.21
C THR A 120 1.81 -14.75 -11.77
N SER A 121 1.43 -15.81 -11.05
CA SER A 121 1.02 -15.78 -9.64
C SER A 121 2.15 -16.19 -8.68
N ALA A 122 3.35 -16.45 -9.22
CA ALA A 122 4.51 -16.86 -8.44
C ALA A 122 5.35 -15.65 -8.03
N TRP A 123 5.61 -15.51 -6.74
CA TRP A 123 6.31 -14.40 -6.11
C TRP A 123 7.52 -14.87 -5.30
N GLN A 124 8.54 -14.02 -5.15
CA GLN A 124 9.64 -14.23 -4.22
C GLN A 124 9.73 -13.06 -3.25
N PHE A 125 10.07 -13.37 -2.00
CA PHE A 125 10.45 -12.39 -1.00
C PHE A 125 11.96 -12.24 -1.01
N VAL A 126 12.44 -11.02 -1.23
CA VAL A 126 13.86 -10.67 -1.21
C VAL A 126 14.11 -9.83 0.03
N GLU A 127 14.90 -10.34 0.96
CA GLU A 127 15.28 -9.61 2.17
C GLU A 127 16.36 -8.58 1.84
N THR A 128 16.19 -7.35 2.34
CA THR A 128 17.16 -6.26 2.21
C THR A 128 17.34 -5.56 3.54
N GLU A 129 18.27 -4.61 3.62
CA GLU A 129 18.44 -3.76 4.81
C GLU A 129 17.23 -2.87 5.11
N LYS A 130 16.43 -2.54 4.09
CA LYS A 130 15.27 -1.64 4.21
C LYS A 130 13.94 -2.38 4.43
N GLY A 131 13.97 -3.71 4.51
CA GLY A 131 12.79 -4.56 4.55
C GLY A 131 12.74 -5.55 3.38
N TYR A 132 11.57 -6.08 3.08
CA TYR A 132 11.39 -7.07 2.01
C TYR A 132 10.94 -6.43 0.71
N ILE A 133 11.43 -6.95 -0.41
CA ILE A 133 10.86 -6.70 -1.73
C ILE A 133 10.08 -7.94 -2.16
N VAL A 134 8.93 -7.73 -2.80
CA VAL A 134 8.16 -8.81 -3.43
C VAL A 134 8.34 -8.71 -4.94
N ARG A 135 8.87 -9.77 -5.57
CA ARG A 135 9.15 -9.78 -7.01
C ARG A 135 8.52 -10.98 -7.71
N ALA A 136 8.18 -10.84 -8.98
CA ALA A 136 7.68 -11.94 -9.79
C ALA A 136 8.77 -13.01 -9.94
N ALA A 137 8.43 -14.26 -9.64
CA ALA A 137 9.34 -15.40 -9.62
C ALA A 137 9.42 -16.11 -10.98
N LYS A 138 8.32 -16.09 -11.73
CA LYS A 138 8.14 -16.77 -13.02
C LYS A 138 7.36 -15.87 -14.00
N GLY A 139 7.14 -16.38 -15.21
CA GLY A 139 6.38 -15.69 -16.25
C GLY A 139 7.11 -14.53 -16.92
N ARG A 140 6.40 -13.81 -17.80
CA ARG A 140 6.96 -12.76 -18.66
C ARG A 140 7.57 -11.56 -17.92
N TYR A 141 7.18 -11.36 -16.66
CA TYR A 141 7.65 -10.26 -15.82
C TYR A 141 8.61 -10.74 -14.72
N LYS A 142 9.18 -11.94 -14.83
CA LYS A 142 10.14 -12.48 -13.87
C LYS A 142 11.21 -11.43 -13.51
N GLY A 143 11.42 -11.24 -12.20
CA GLY A 143 12.37 -10.28 -11.64
C GLY A 143 11.80 -8.87 -11.43
N TRP A 144 10.63 -8.55 -11.98
CA TRP A 144 9.97 -7.27 -11.73
C TRP A 144 9.37 -7.25 -10.32
N VAL A 145 9.31 -6.06 -9.71
CA VAL A 145 9.05 -5.86 -8.28
C VAL A 145 7.76 -5.10 -8.05
N ILE A 146 7.03 -5.44 -6.99
CA ILE A 146 5.83 -4.67 -6.60
C ILE A 146 6.28 -3.39 -5.90
N VAL A 147 5.79 -2.25 -6.40
CA VAL A 147 6.15 -0.91 -5.92
C VAL A 147 4.90 -0.07 -5.65
N CYS A 148 5.06 0.93 -4.81
CA CYS A 148 4.06 1.96 -4.58
C CYS A 148 4.31 3.22 -5.44
N ASP A 149 3.29 3.61 -6.19
CA ASP A 149 3.22 4.85 -6.97
C ASP A 149 2.65 5.99 -6.11
N ASP A 150 3.52 6.90 -5.67
CA ASP A 150 3.16 8.04 -4.81
C ASP A 150 2.28 9.09 -5.53
N SER A 151 2.25 9.06 -6.87
CA SER A 151 1.41 9.96 -7.67
C SER A 151 -0.07 9.56 -7.70
N ALA A 152 -0.37 8.29 -7.39
CA ALA A 152 -1.73 7.79 -7.31
C ALA A 152 -2.56 8.63 -6.32
N LYS A 153 -3.86 8.81 -6.59
CA LYS A 153 -4.74 9.62 -5.74
C LYS A 153 -5.56 8.70 -4.82
N PRO A 154 -5.56 8.94 -3.49
CA PRO A 154 -6.39 8.18 -2.57
C PRO A 154 -7.86 8.53 -2.78
N ARG A 155 -8.74 7.60 -2.40
CA ARG A 155 -10.20 7.74 -2.43
C ARG A 155 -10.82 7.04 -1.22
N PRO A 156 -12.00 7.48 -0.76
CA PRO A 156 -12.74 6.73 0.25
C PRO A 156 -13.25 5.38 -0.32
N GLU A 157 -13.29 4.37 0.55
CA GLU A 157 -13.92 3.07 0.37
C GLU A 157 -14.93 2.89 1.52
N GLY A 158 -16.11 3.48 1.35
CA GLY A 158 -17.07 3.63 2.44
C GLY A 158 -16.69 4.75 3.43
N PRO A 159 -17.38 4.84 4.59
CA PRO A 159 -17.32 6.02 5.46
C PRO A 159 -16.08 6.10 6.37
N LYS A 160 -15.28 5.04 6.48
CA LYS A 160 -14.23 4.92 7.50
C LYS A 160 -12.91 4.36 6.97
N LEU A 161 -12.74 4.29 5.65
CA LEU A 161 -11.56 3.70 5.04
C LEU A 161 -11.15 4.52 3.83
N THR A 162 -9.89 4.88 3.77
CA THR A 162 -9.22 5.43 2.59
C THR A 162 -8.37 4.34 1.95
N VAL A 163 -8.48 4.23 0.62
CA VAL A 163 -7.70 3.32 -0.20
C VAL A 163 -7.04 4.07 -1.35
N VAL A 164 -6.00 3.50 -1.94
CA VAL A 164 -5.35 4.03 -3.14
C VAL A 164 -4.94 2.89 -4.09
N PRO A 165 -5.23 2.99 -5.40
CA PRO A 165 -4.74 2.04 -6.40
C PRO A 165 -3.28 2.35 -6.77
N ALA A 166 -2.37 2.27 -5.80
CA ALA A 166 -0.96 2.69 -5.96
C ALA A 166 0.00 1.54 -6.29
N LEU A 167 -0.44 0.28 -6.23
CA LEU A 167 0.46 -0.85 -6.50
C LEU A 167 0.73 -0.97 -8.00
N ARG A 168 2.01 -1.05 -8.37
CA ARG A 168 2.51 -1.26 -9.74
C ARG A 168 3.54 -2.37 -9.73
N LEU A 169 3.78 -2.97 -10.89
CA LEU A 169 4.91 -3.89 -11.07
C LEU A 169 5.99 -3.17 -11.88
N ALA A 170 7.16 -2.94 -11.28
CA ALA A 170 8.28 -2.20 -11.87
C ALA A 170 9.43 -3.11 -12.29
N LYS A 171 10.12 -2.74 -13.37
CA LYS A 171 11.26 -3.51 -13.90
C LYS A 171 12.47 -3.57 -12.96
N SER A 172 12.59 -2.61 -12.05
CA SER A 172 13.63 -2.55 -11.01
C SER A 172 13.07 -1.94 -9.73
N ALA A 173 13.75 -2.18 -8.61
CA ALA A 173 13.39 -1.59 -7.33
C ALA A 173 13.52 -0.06 -7.32
N THR A 174 12.60 0.56 -6.58
CA THR A 174 12.55 1.98 -6.27
C THR A 174 12.67 2.16 -4.76
N THR A 175 12.71 3.42 -4.31
CA THR A 175 12.63 3.75 -2.88
C THR A 175 11.32 3.27 -2.24
N ASN A 176 10.28 2.98 -3.03
CA ASN A 176 8.93 2.63 -2.59
C ASN A 176 8.60 1.14 -2.85
N SER A 177 9.61 0.28 -2.90
CA SER A 177 9.45 -1.17 -3.12
C SER A 177 9.54 -2.02 -1.84
N TYR A 178 9.69 -1.39 -0.68
CA TYR A 178 10.07 -2.08 0.56
C TYR A 178 8.88 -2.25 1.51
N TRP A 179 8.70 -3.49 1.94
CA TRP A 179 7.58 -3.95 2.74
C TRP A 179 8.07 -4.52 4.07
N LYS A 180 7.40 -4.15 5.16
CA LYS A 180 7.50 -4.84 6.43
C LYS A 180 6.49 -5.99 6.41
N LEU A 181 6.99 -7.17 6.72
CA LEU A 181 6.20 -8.39 6.78
C LEU A 181 5.79 -8.65 8.22
N THR A 182 4.50 -8.83 8.48
CA THR A 182 3.98 -9.20 9.79
C THR A 182 3.10 -10.43 9.64
N LEU A 183 3.48 -11.55 10.26
CA LEU A 183 2.61 -12.73 10.32
C LEU A 183 1.64 -12.53 11.48
N ALA A 184 0.38 -12.25 11.16
CA ALA A 184 -0.72 -12.10 12.12
C ALA A 184 -1.54 -13.39 12.20
N SER A 185 -2.51 -13.44 13.12
CA SER A 185 -3.35 -14.63 13.36
C SER A 185 -4.17 -15.05 12.14
N GLN A 186 -4.54 -14.09 11.30
CA GLN A 186 -5.33 -14.33 10.09
C GLN A 186 -4.46 -14.61 8.86
N GLY A 187 -3.19 -14.18 8.84
CA GLY A 187 -2.30 -14.35 7.69
C GLY A 187 -1.15 -13.35 7.68
N LEU A 188 -0.35 -13.39 6.62
CA LEU A 188 0.70 -12.41 6.36
C LEU A 188 0.06 -11.06 6.00
N VAL A 189 0.59 -9.99 6.58
CA VAL A 189 0.29 -8.60 6.27
C VAL A 189 1.57 -7.92 5.75
N LEU A 190 1.42 -7.08 4.72
CA LEU A 190 2.51 -6.30 4.14
C LEU A 190 2.22 -4.81 4.34
N GLU A 191 3.13 -4.14 5.05
CA GLU A 191 3.07 -2.70 5.36
C GLU A 191 4.14 -1.96 4.53
N ALA A 192 3.75 -0.88 3.87
CA ALA A 192 4.69 0.01 3.17
C ALA A 192 5.65 0.68 4.17
N THR A 193 6.96 0.61 3.92
CA THR A 193 7.96 1.17 4.84
C THR A 193 8.46 2.56 4.46
N SER A 194 8.07 3.04 3.28
CA SER A 194 8.57 4.26 2.65
C SER A 194 7.53 4.92 1.74
N GLY A 195 7.87 6.10 1.22
CA GLY A 195 7.01 6.87 0.31
C GLY A 195 5.86 7.59 1.01
N LYS A 196 4.99 8.19 0.19
CA LYS A 196 3.78 8.91 0.63
C LYS A 196 2.83 8.03 1.44
N TYR A 197 2.80 6.74 1.12
CA TYR A 197 1.89 5.76 1.71
C TYR A 197 2.55 4.89 2.79
N LYS A 198 3.64 5.34 3.40
CA LYS A 198 4.25 4.64 4.54
C LYS A 198 3.22 4.31 5.63
N GLY A 199 3.25 3.08 6.13
CA GLY A 199 2.29 2.56 7.11
C GLY A 199 0.98 2.04 6.51
N TRP A 200 0.78 2.15 5.19
CA TRP A 200 -0.40 1.59 4.52
C TRP A 200 -0.16 0.13 4.18
N PHE A 201 -1.25 -0.62 4.04
CA PHE A 201 -1.24 -2.06 3.90
C PHE A 201 -1.75 -2.48 2.54
N TRP A 202 -1.21 -3.57 1.99
CA TRP A 202 -1.84 -4.19 0.83
C TRP A 202 -3.31 -4.50 1.11
N ASP A 203 -4.19 -4.26 0.15
CA ASP A 203 -5.60 -4.58 0.23
C ASP A 203 -6.10 -5.14 -1.11
N PHE A 204 -6.49 -6.41 -1.06
CA PHE A 204 -7.05 -7.15 -2.19
C PHE A 204 -8.51 -7.57 -1.93
N GLY A 205 -9.23 -6.75 -1.15
CA GLY A 205 -10.62 -6.98 -0.75
C GLY A 205 -11.65 -6.09 -1.46
N GLY A 206 -11.21 -5.23 -2.39
CA GLY A 206 -12.05 -4.23 -3.05
C GLY A 206 -13.30 -4.75 -3.77
N GLY A 207 -14.20 -3.82 -4.07
CA GLY A 207 -15.53 -4.10 -4.65
C GLY A 207 -15.59 -4.35 -6.15
N ASP A 208 -14.49 -4.20 -6.91
CA ASP A 208 -14.54 -4.26 -8.38
C ASP A 208 -14.96 -5.67 -8.86
N PRO A 209 -15.79 -5.76 -9.92
CA PRO A 209 -16.21 -7.04 -10.48
C PRO A 209 -15.02 -7.82 -11.06
N SER A 210 -15.14 -9.16 -11.07
CA SER A 210 -14.23 -9.99 -11.87
C SER A 210 -14.66 -10.02 -13.33
N HIS A 211 -13.77 -10.48 -14.19
CA HIS A 211 -14.05 -10.77 -15.58
C HIS A 211 -13.23 -11.96 -16.05
N LYS A 212 -13.64 -12.58 -17.16
CA LYS A 212 -12.90 -13.68 -17.78
C LYS A 212 -11.68 -13.16 -18.53
N GLU A 213 -10.55 -13.82 -18.29
CA GLU A 213 -9.30 -13.61 -19.01
C GLU A 213 -8.58 -14.95 -19.12
N SER A 214 -8.28 -15.37 -20.35
CA SER A 214 -7.46 -16.55 -20.66
C SER A 214 -7.86 -17.81 -19.90
N GLY A 215 -9.17 -18.04 -19.79
CA GLY A 215 -9.78 -19.24 -19.19
C GLY A 215 -10.02 -19.17 -17.68
N ARG A 216 -9.69 -18.07 -16.99
CA ARG A 216 -9.89 -17.90 -15.54
C ARG A 216 -10.59 -16.58 -15.21
N GLU A 217 -11.11 -16.47 -14.00
CA GLU A 217 -11.67 -15.21 -13.49
C GLU A 217 -10.53 -14.33 -12.95
N VAL A 218 -10.57 -13.03 -13.30
CA VAL A 218 -9.54 -12.04 -12.92
C VAL A 218 -10.21 -10.77 -12.39
N ALA A 219 -9.67 -10.19 -11.30
CA ALA A 219 -10.13 -8.94 -10.71
C ALA A 219 -8.97 -7.97 -10.46
N ALA A 220 -9.18 -6.68 -10.72
CA ALA A 220 -8.16 -5.63 -10.54
C ALA A 220 -8.18 -4.99 -9.14
N ASN A 221 -8.82 -5.63 -8.16
CA ASN A 221 -8.94 -5.15 -6.77
C ASN A 221 -7.58 -5.20 -6.06
N VAL A 222 -6.73 -4.23 -6.37
CA VAL A 222 -5.36 -4.15 -5.89
C VAL A 222 -5.10 -2.75 -5.39
N LEU A 223 -5.16 -2.59 -4.08
CA LEU A 223 -5.13 -1.32 -3.39
C LEU A 223 -4.05 -1.32 -2.31
N LEU A 224 -3.73 -0.12 -1.83
CA LEU A 224 -3.24 0.08 -0.48
C LEU A 224 -4.37 0.67 0.35
N ALA A 225 -4.53 0.19 1.58
CA ALA A 225 -5.46 0.68 2.56
C ALA A 225 -4.71 1.41 3.69
N GLU A 226 -5.27 2.50 4.20
CA GLU A 226 -4.69 3.28 5.30
C GLU A 226 -4.61 2.51 6.63
N ARG A 227 -5.24 1.33 6.70
CA ARG A 227 -5.22 0.40 7.84
C ARG A 227 -5.47 -1.03 7.37
N VAL A 228 -5.16 -2.01 8.23
CA VAL A 228 -5.43 -3.41 7.95
C VAL A 228 -6.94 -3.68 7.85
N VAL A 229 -7.34 -4.33 6.77
CA VAL A 229 -8.72 -4.75 6.48
C VAL A 229 -8.76 -6.23 6.09
N ALA A 230 -9.93 -6.79 5.85
CA ALA A 230 -10.09 -8.20 5.47
C ALA A 230 -9.26 -8.59 4.22
N GLY A 231 -9.08 -7.67 3.27
CA GLY A 231 -8.25 -7.86 2.09
C GLY A 231 -6.74 -7.78 2.30
N SER A 232 -6.28 -7.48 3.52
CA SER A 232 -4.86 -7.30 3.84
C SER A 232 -4.15 -8.56 4.33
N TYR A 233 -4.87 -9.68 4.46
CA TYR A 233 -4.32 -10.92 5.01
C TYR A 233 -4.13 -11.97 3.92
N PHE A 234 -2.92 -12.50 3.83
CA PHE A 234 -2.52 -13.45 2.79
C PHE A 234 -2.00 -14.76 3.38
N ALA A 235 -2.42 -15.87 2.78
CA ALA A 235 -1.73 -17.15 2.90
C ALA A 235 -0.53 -17.13 1.96
N VAL A 236 0.61 -17.63 2.46
CA VAL A 236 1.83 -17.81 1.68
C VAL A 236 2.11 -19.30 1.56
N LYS A 237 2.16 -19.82 0.33
CA LYS A 237 2.42 -21.24 0.07
C LYS A 237 3.55 -21.40 -0.93
N ALA A 238 4.27 -22.51 -0.87
CA ALA A 238 5.22 -22.86 -1.93
C ALA A 238 4.48 -23.01 -3.26
N VAL A 239 5.10 -22.57 -4.36
CA VAL A 239 4.64 -22.94 -5.70
C VAL A 239 5.01 -24.40 -5.91
N GLU A 240 4.03 -25.23 -6.22
CA GLU A 240 4.21 -26.63 -6.64
C GLU A 240 4.84 -26.72 -8.03
#